data_AF-A3XG91-F1
#
_entry.id   AF-A3XG91-F1
#
_cell.length_a   1.000
_cell.length_b   1.000
_cell.length_c   1.000
_cell.angle_alpha   90.00
_cell.angle_beta   90.00
_cell.angle_gamma   90.00
#
_symmetry.space_group_name_H-M   'P 1'
#
loop_
_entity.id
_entity.type
_entity.pdbx_description
1 polymer ?
#
loop_
_entity_poly.entity_id
_entity_poly.type
_entity_poly.pdbx_seq_one_letter_code
_entity_poly.pdbx_strand_id
1 'polypeptide(L)'
;MDLKRIILILILLSKISTFSQEKYEYKIGKKWNGNREVYSIIKDGDTILKLDSSKYLNTLQNKFNHFAIFEIKGKGGWSAIDINENYLFQVYNRLQGEPFPDYLKENRIRIVGENNKIGFANSLGEIIIKPQFKRVTEFDNGFAIFQSECVKIKNDENKGEHPGVRYECEKIGYIDKNGNIIQIGDFDFNELRRRINWNGN
;
A
#
# COMPACT_ATOMS: atom_id res chain seq x y z
N MET A 1 -22.94 -42.48 -14.48
CA MET A 1 -23.01 -41.69 -13.23
C MET A 1 -24.15 -40.69 -13.43
N ASP A 2 -25.20 -40.75 -12.62
CA ASP A 2 -26.44 -39.98 -12.87
C ASP A 2 -26.19 -38.46 -12.71
N LEU A 3 -26.84 -37.64 -13.54
CA LEU A 3 -26.69 -36.18 -13.60
C LEU A 3 -26.95 -35.53 -12.24
N LYS A 4 -27.89 -36.09 -11.46
CA LYS A 4 -28.15 -35.69 -10.07
C LYS A 4 -26.95 -35.90 -9.16
N ARG A 5 -26.18 -36.99 -9.33
CA ARG A 5 -24.96 -37.26 -8.56
C ARG A 5 -23.81 -36.34 -8.95
N ILE A 6 -23.69 -35.97 -10.24
CA ILE A 6 -22.67 -35.01 -10.72
C ILE A 6 -22.92 -33.61 -10.14
N ILE A 7 -24.17 -33.14 -10.16
CA ILE A 7 -24.56 -31.84 -9.59
C ILE A 7 -24.33 -31.81 -8.07
N LEU A 8 -24.65 -32.90 -7.36
CA LEU A 8 -24.43 -32.99 -5.92
C LEU A 8 -22.94 -32.93 -5.53
N ILE A 9 -22.06 -33.56 -6.33
CA ILE A 9 -20.61 -33.55 -6.13
C ILE A 9 -20.02 -32.16 -6.41
N LEU A 10 -20.50 -31.46 -7.44
CA LEU A 10 -20.09 -30.08 -7.75
C LEU A 10 -20.50 -29.09 -6.64
N ILE A 11 -21.70 -29.25 -6.06
CA ILE A 11 -22.13 -28.44 -4.92
C ILE A 11 -21.27 -28.74 -3.67
N LEU A 12 -20.92 -30.00 -3.42
CA LEU A 12 -20.00 -30.35 -2.33
C LEU A 12 -18.59 -29.77 -2.53
N LEU A 13 -18.06 -29.81 -3.75
CA LEU A 13 -16.75 -29.24 -4.09
C LEU A 13 -16.73 -27.71 -3.98
N SER A 14 -17.84 -27.02 -4.32
CA SER A 14 -17.96 -25.57 -4.11
C SER A 14 -17.93 -25.15 -2.64
N LYS A 15 -18.29 -26.05 -1.72
CA LYS A 15 -18.21 -25.81 -0.26
C LYS A 15 -16.82 -26.07 0.32
N ILE A 16 -15.97 -26.84 -0.36
CA ILE A 16 -14.59 -27.11 0.08
C ILE A 16 -13.67 -25.92 -0.27
N SER A 17 -14.01 -25.13 -1.29
CA SER A 17 -13.29 -23.88 -1.60
C SER A 17 -13.55 -22.73 -0.61
N THR A 18 -14.47 -22.89 0.33
CA THR A 18 -14.62 -22.00 1.49
C THR A 18 -13.95 -22.61 2.72
N PHE A 19 -12.72 -23.10 2.58
CA PHE A 19 -11.77 -22.86 3.66
C PHE A 19 -11.56 -21.36 3.64
N SER A 20 -12.44 -20.65 4.36
CA SER A 20 -12.18 -19.27 4.76
C SER A 20 -10.74 -19.28 5.23
N GLN A 21 -9.84 -18.64 4.47
CA GLN A 21 -8.60 -18.20 5.06
C GLN A 21 -9.06 -17.35 6.22
N GLU A 22 -9.09 -17.90 7.43
CA GLU A 22 -9.19 -17.09 8.63
C GLU A 22 -7.90 -16.27 8.60
N LYS A 23 -7.99 -15.14 7.92
CA LYS A 23 -6.87 -14.23 7.73
C LYS A 23 -6.68 -13.60 9.12
N TYR A 24 -5.84 -14.22 9.94
CA TYR A 24 -5.64 -13.80 11.32
C TYR A 24 -4.85 -12.48 11.36
N GLU A 25 -5.21 -11.58 12.27
CA GLU A 25 -4.38 -10.44 12.59
C GLU A 25 -3.09 -10.92 13.26
N TYR A 26 -1.94 -10.43 12.80
CA TYR A 26 -0.66 -10.73 13.43
C TYR A 26 0.19 -9.48 13.64
N LYS A 27 1.17 -9.58 14.53
CA LYS A 27 2.16 -8.52 14.78
C LYS A 27 3.54 -8.99 14.39
N ILE A 28 4.38 -8.05 13.97
CA ILE A 28 5.81 -8.32 13.80
C ILE A 28 6.51 -8.13 15.14
N GLY A 29 6.97 -9.24 15.70
CA GLY A 29 7.89 -9.27 16.83
C GLY A 29 9.31 -8.99 16.36
N LYS A 30 10.01 -8.10 17.07
CA LYS A 30 11.42 -7.76 16.83
C LYS A 30 12.23 -8.08 18.08
N LYS A 31 13.29 -8.87 17.94
CA LYS A 31 14.24 -9.18 19.02
C LYS A 31 15.67 -9.04 18.51
N TRP A 32 16.59 -8.73 19.42
CA TRP A 32 18.02 -8.78 19.13
C TRP A 32 18.56 -10.19 19.43
N ASN A 33 19.39 -10.70 18.53
CA ASN A 33 20.15 -11.93 18.72
C ASN A 33 21.62 -11.65 18.39
N GLY A 34 22.41 -11.29 19.40
CA GLY A 34 23.73 -10.72 19.20
C GLY A 34 23.62 -9.40 18.45
N ASN A 35 24.29 -9.30 17.30
CA ASN A 35 24.37 -8.07 16.50
C ASN A 35 23.36 -8.02 15.34
N ARG A 36 22.36 -8.92 15.34
CA ARG A 36 21.32 -8.95 14.30
C ARG A 36 19.93 -8.82 14.90
N GLU A 37 19.07 -8.14 14.16
CA GLU A 37 17.64 -8.12 14.42
C GLU A 37 17.01 -9.39 13.87
N VAL A 38 16.14 -10.00 14.67
CA VAL A 38 15.38 -11.20 14.33
C VAL A 38 13.90 -10.86 14.37
N TYR A 39 13.22 -11.20 13.28
CA TYR A 39 11.82 -10.93 13.07
C TYR A 39 10.98 -12.20 13.22
N SER A 40 9.79 -12.04 13.78
CA SER A 40 8.85 -13.12 14.03
C SER A 40 7.43 -12.62 13.84
N ILE A 41 6.53 -13.53 13.50
CA ILE A 41 5.10 -13.28 13.47
C ILE A 41 4.53 -13.75 14.79
N ILE A 42 3.88 -12.82 15.49
CA ILE A 42 3.25 -13.03 16.79
C ILE A 42 1.74 -13.00 16.61
N LYS A 43 1.07 -14.04 17.09
CA LYS A 43 -0.39 -14.15 17.15
C LYS A 43 -0.78 -14.54 18.58
N ASP A 44 -1.73 -13.81 19.16
CA ASP A 44 -2.24 -14.05 20.52
C ASP A 44 -1.14 -14.09 21.62
N GLY A 45 -0.02 -13.41 21.39
CA GLY A 45 1.13 -13.37 22.31
C GLY A 45 2.21 -14.41 21.99
N ASP A 46 1.89 -15.43 21.19
CA ASP A 46 2.78 -16.52 20.83
C ASP A 46 3.49 -16.27 19.49
N THR A 47 4.74 -16.72 19.42
CA THR A 47 5.49 -16.74 18.15
C THR A 47 4.99 -17.90 17.31
N ILE A 48 4.32 -17.61 16.20
CA ILE A 48 3.81 -18.63 15.27
C ILE A 48 4.75 -18.89 14.09
N LEU A 49 5.58 -17.89 13.72
CA LEU A 49 6.57 -18.04 12.66
C LEU A 49 7.82 -17.20 12.95
N LYS A 50 8.99 -17.75 12.67
CA LYS A 50 10.25 -16.98 12.59
C LYS A 50 10.52 -16.65 11.14
N LEU A 51 10.78 -15.38 10.84
CA LEU A 51 11.07 -14.92 9.49
C LEU A 51 12.56 -15.10 9.17
N ASP A 52 12.89 -15.23 7.88
CA ASP A 52 14.28 -15.19 7.44
C ASP A 52 14.79 -13.75 7.52
N SER A 53 15.29 -13.43 8.71
CA SER A 53 15.73 -12.09 9.05
C SER A 53 16.97 -11.65 8.25
N SER A 54 17.62 -12.57 7.51
CA SER A 54 18.71 -12.22 6.61
C SER A 54 18.23 -11.41 5.40
N LYS A 55 16.93 -11.43 5.06
CA LYS A 55 16.33 -10.71 3.92
C LYS A 55 16.08 -9.22 4.19
N TYR A 56 15.96 -8.82 5.45
CA TYR A 56 15.43 -7.51 5.82
C TYR A 56 16.51 -6.59 6.39
N LEU A 57 16.37 -5.30 6.09
CA LEU A 57 17.16 -4.21 6.68
C LEU A 57 16.43 -3.59 7.87
N ASN A 58 15.14 -3.30 7.70
CA ASN A 58 14.32 -2.66 8.70
C ASN A 58 12.83 -3.00 8.50
N THR A 59 12.01 -2.71 9.51
CA THR A 59 10.56 -2.77 9.45
C THR A 59 9.98 -1.62 10.27
N LEU A 60 8.84 -1.12 9.85
CA LEU A 60 8.05 -0.22 10.69
C LEU A 60 6.87 -1.01 11.25
N GLN A 61 6.77 -0.99 12.58
CA GLN A 61 5.72 -1.69 13.31
C GLN A 61 4.39 -0.99 13.11
N ASN A 62 3.73 -1.35 12.04
CA ASN A 62 2.37 -0.92 11.77
C ASN A 62 1.50 -2.19 11.79
N LYS A 63 0.35 -2.10 12.49
CA LYS A 63 -0.64 -3.18 12.56
C LYS A 63 -1.36 -3.25 11.22
N PHE A 64 -0.79 -4.00 10.29
CA PHE A 64 -1.41 -4.33 9.01
C PHE A 64 -1.96 -5.75 9.13
N ASN A 65 -3.25 -5.92 8.88
CA ASN A 65 -3.96 -7.14 9.23
C ASN A 65 -3.31 -8.40 8.61
N HIS A 66 -2.90 -8.35 7.33
CA HIS A 66 -2.48 -9.54 6.56
C HIS A 66 -1.17 -9.43 5.79
N PHE A 67 -0.46 -8.31 5.92
CA PHE A 67 0.88 -8.16 5.37
C PHE A 67 1.75 -7.39 6.35
N ALA A 68 3.05 -7.39 6.15
CA ALA A 68 3.98 -6.54 6.90
C ALA A 68 4.82 -5.70 5.96
N ILE A 69 5.26 -4.52 6.40
CA ILE A 69 6.10 -3.64 5.61
C ILE A 69 7.55 -3.75 6.08
N PHE A 70 8.43 -4.09 5.14
CA PHE A 70 9.86 -4.24 5.36
C PHE A 70 10.65 -3.48 4.31
N GLU A 71 11.80 -2.99 4.72
CA GLU A 71 12.88 -2.69 3.79
C GLU A 71 13.62 -4.00 3.48
N ILE A 72 13.55 -4.44 2.23
CA ILE A 72 14.18 -5.69 1.77
C ILE A 72 15.55 -5.38 1.17
N LYS A 73 16.57 -6.14 1.57
CA LYS A 73 17.93 -6.02 1.05
C LYS A 73 17.94 -6.09 -0.49
N GLY A 74 18.57 -5.10 -1.11
CA GLY A 74 18.75 -5.05 -2.57
C GLY A 74 17.52 -4.63 -3.39
N LYS A 75 16.35 -4.42 -2.76
CA LYS A 75 15.12 -4.04 -3.50
C LYS A 75 14.89 -2.53 -3.57
N GLY A 76 15.37 -1.79 -2.57
CA GLY A 76 15.16 -0.35 -2.43
C GLY A 76 13.73 0.01 -2.02
N GLY A 77 13.61 0.91 -1.05
CA GLY A 77 12.31 1.34 -0.53
C GLY A 77 11.56 0.25 0.25
N TRP A 78 10.26 0.48 0.44
CA TRP A 78 9.40 -0.32 1.32
C TRP A 78 8.61 -1.36 0.55
N SER A 79 8.61 -2.59 1.04
CA SER A 79 7.90 -3.72 0.44
C SER A 79 6.90 -4.31 1.42
N ALA A 80 5.69 -4.56 0.95
CA ALA A 80 4.73 -5.41 1.64
C ALA A 80 5.05 -6.88 1.38
N ILE A 81 5.03 -7.70 2.43
CA ILE A 81 5.17 -9.15 2.36
C ILE A 81 4.02 -9.85 3.07
N ASP A 82 3.63 -11.03 2.60
CA ASP A 82 2.68 -11.90 3.30
C ASP A 82 3.37 -12.71 4.43
N ILE A 83 2.59 -13.54 5.11
CA ILE A 83 3.06 -14.44 6.18
C ILE A 83 4.11 -15.46 5.70
N ASN A 84 4.14 -15.79 4.41
CA ASN A 84 5.10 -16.72 3.82
C ASN A 84 6.35 -16.00 3.27
N GLU A 85 6.52 -14.72 3.59
CA GLU A 85 7.58 -13.85 3.07
C GLU A 85 7.51 -13.63 1.55
N ASN A 86 6.36 -13.89 0.93
CA ASN A 86 6.16 -13.55 -0.48
C ASN A 86 6.00 -12.04 -0.59
N TYR A 87 6.70 -11.45 -1.56
CA TYR A 87 6.52 -10.07 -1.92
C TYR A 87 5.13 -9.83 -2.53
N LEU A 88 4.44 -8.80 -2.04
CA LEU A 88 3.12 -8.39 -2.55
C LEU A 88 3.23 -7.16 -3.46
N PHE A 89 3.74 -6.04 -2.92
CA PHE A 89 3.86 -4.78 -3.65
C PHE A 89 4.83 -3.82 -2.96
N GLN A 90 5.28 -2.80 -3.69
CA GLN A 90 6.06 -1.70 -3.15
C GLN A 90 5.11 -0.68 -2.53
N VAL A 91 5.42 -0.25 -1.31
CA VAL A 91 4.65 0.75 -0.59
C VAL A 91 5.18 2.14 -0.92
N TYR A 92 4.26 3.10 -1.11
CA TYR A 92 4.62 4.48 -1.36
C TYR A 92 5.42 5.07 -0.20
N ASN A 93 6.51 5.79 -0.52
CA ASN A 93 7.32 6.49 0.47
C ASN A 93 6.85 7.94 0.57
N ARG A 94 6.31 8.33 1.73
CA ARG A 94 5.65 9.64 1.93
C ARG A 94 6.62 10.81 1.98
N LEU A 95 7.86 10.57 2.42
CA LEU A 95 8.89 11.60 2.53
C LEU A 95 10.02 11.30 1.56
N GLN A 96 10.46 12.31 0.82
CA GLN A 96 11.61 12.18 -0.06
C GLN A 96 12.90 12.20 0.78
N GLY A 97 13.84 11.30 0.49
CA GLY A 97 15.12 11.21 1.21
C GLY A 97 15.05 10.48 2.54
N GLU A 98 13.86 10.35 3.14
CA GLU A 98 13.66 9.66 4.41
C GLU A 98 12.87 8.34 4.21
N PRO A 99 13.25 7.25 4.89
CA PRO A 99 12.52 6.00 4.83
C PRO A 99 11.24 6.13 5.68
N PHE A 100 10.13 6.53 5.05
CA PHE A 100 8.84 6.74 5.70
C PHE A 100 7.68 6.20 4.83
N PRO A 101 7.30 4.93 4.99
CA PRO A 101 6.27 4.30 4.19
C PRO A 101 4.91 4.91 4.50
N ASP A 102 4.02 4.72 3.55
CA ASP A 102 2.61 4.95 3.74
C ASP A 102 2.01 3.97 4.77
N TYR A 103 0.78 4.25 5.18
CA TYR A 103 0.03 3.50 6.18
C TYR A 103 -1.41 3.35 5.72
N LEU A 104 -2.16 2.46 6.38
CA LEU A 104 -3.58 2.30 6.08
C LEU A 104 -4.37 3.50 6.57
N LYS A 105 -5.08 4.15 5.65
CA LYS A 105 -6.09 5.17 5.91
C LYS A 105 -7.37 4.74 5.20
N GLU A 106 -8.47 4.64 5.93
CA GLU A 106 -9.75 4.11 5.42
C GLU A 106 -9.63 2.75 4.72
N ASN A 107 -8.83 1.83 5.29
CA ASN A 107 -8.54 0.51 4.71
C ASN A 107 -7.82 0.57 3.35
N ARG A 108 -7.03 1.62 3.09
CA ARG A 108 -6.27 1.81 1.84
C ARG A 108 -4.86 2.29 2.14
N ILE A 109 -3.88 1.76 1.43
CA ILE A 109 -2.47 2.19 1.47
C ILE A 109 -2.02 2.47 0.05
N ARG A 110 -1.26 3.55 -0.18
CA ARG A 110 -0.70 3.84 -1.50
C ARG A 110 0.43 2.86 -1.82
N ILE A 111 0.39 2.34 -3.03
CA ILE A 111 1.39 1.41 -3.57
C ILE A 111 2.03 2.00 -4.83
N VAL A 112 3.26 1.58 -5.12
CA VAL A 112 4.00 2.02 -6.30
C VAL A 112 4.06 0.88 -7.31
N GLY A 113 3.71 1.19 -8.55
CA GLY A 113 3.85 0.29 -9.69
C GLY A 113 4.82 0.81 -10.74
N GLU A 114 4.69 0.29 -11.95
CA GLU A 114 5.49 0.69 -13.11
C GLU A 114 5.48 2.21 -13.34
N ASN A 115 6.59 2.75 -13.84
CA ASN A 115 6.77 4.18 -14.12
C ASN A 115 6.55 5.12 -12.91
N ASN A 116 6.69 4.59 -11.69
CA ASN A 116 6.41 5.28 -10.43
C ASN A 116 4.97 5.80 -10.34
N LYS A 117 4.01 5.07 -10.94
CA LYS A 117 2.60 5.35 -10.77
C LYS A 117 2.13 4.83 -9.41
N ILE A 118 1.14 5.50 -8.85
CA ILE A 118 0.58 5.25 -7.53
C ILE A 118 -0.81 4.64 -7.69
N GLY A 119 -1.07 3.59 -6.93
CA GLY A 119 -2.37 2.94 -6.78
C GLY A 119 -2.68 2.71 -5.31
N PHE A 120 -3.64 1.84 -5.02
CA PHE A 120 -4.04 1.51 -3.66
C PHE A 120 -4.23 0.01 -3.46
N ALA A 121 -3.75 -0.49 -2.32
CA ALA A 121 -4.07 -1.81 -1.81
C ALA A 121 -4.89 -1.70 -0.51
N ASN A 122 -5.67 -2.73 -0.18
CA ASN A 122 -6.41 -2.80 1.08
C ASN A 122 -5.60 -3.49 2.21
N SER A 123 -6.16 -3.56 3.42
CA SER A 123 -5.51 -4.25 4.56
C SER A 123 -5.29 -5.76 4.37
N LEU A 124 -5.98 -6.36 3.40
CA LEU A 124 -5.83 -7.77 3.02
C LEU A 124 -4.67 -8.00 2.04
N GLY A 125 -3.99 -6.93 1.60
CA GLY A 125 -2.93 -6.99 0.58
C GLY A 125 -3.46 -7.06 -0.85
N GLU A 126 -4.76 -6.81 -1.08
CA GLU A 126 -5.36 -6.85 -2.41
C GLU A 126 -5.27 -5.48 -3.08
N ILE A 127 -4.82 -5.43 -4.33
CA ILE A 127 -4.79 -4.19 -5.12
C ILE A 127 -6.22 -3.82 -5.52
N ILE A 128 -6.76 -2.77 -4.91
CA ILE A 128 -8.13 -2.28 -5.15
C ILE A 128 -8.18 -1.20 -6.24
N ILE A 129 -7.10 -0.44 -6.41
CA ILE A 129 -6.94 0.56 -7.47
C ILE A 129 -5.56 0.36 -8.06
N LYS A 130 -5.49 -0.05 -9.33
CA LYS A 130 -4.21 -0.29 -10.00
C LYS A 130 -3.37 1.00 -10.04
N PRO A 131 -2.03 0.91 -10.00
CA PRO A 131 -1.16 2.05 -10.16
C PRO A 131 -1.43 2.81 -11.47
N GLN A 132 -1.98 4.01 -11.35
CA GLN A 132 -2.35 4.84 -12.51
C GLN A 132 -2.05 6.33 -12.34
N PHE A 133 -1.94 6.81 -11.10
CA PHE A 133 -1.75 8.23 -10.80
C PHE A 133 -0.28 8.58 -10.66
N LYS A 134 0.16 9.71 -11.23
CA LYS A 134 1.52 10.19 -10.96
C LYS A 134 1.63 10.75 -9.55
N ARG A 135 0.57 11.41 -9.09
CA ARG A 135 0.44 12.01 -7.76
C ARG A 135 -0.99 11.79 -7.27
N VAL A 136 -1.13 11.23 -6.08
CA VAL A 136 -2.42 11.05 -5.40
C VAL A 136 -2.20 11.12 -3.89
N THR A 137 -3.13 11.76 -3.19
CA THR A 137 -3.15 11.82 -1.73
C THR A 137 -3.58 10.47 -1.14
N GLU A 138 -3.50 10.32 0.18
CA GLU A 138 -4.31 9.32 0.86
C GLU A 138 -5.81 9.64 0.79
N PHE A 139 -6.62 8.65 1.14
CA PHE A 139 -8.06 8.81 1.27
C PHE A 139 -8.42 9.59 2.53
N ASP A 140 -9.39 10.50 2.41
CA ASP A 140 -10.04 11.14 3.54
C ASP A 140 -11.50 11.44 3.16
N ASN A 141 -12.42 11.11 4.05
CA ASN A 141 -13.86 11.14 3.82
C ASN A 141 -14.29 10.40 2.53
N GLY A 142 -13.67 9.25 2.25
CA GLY A 142 -14.01 8.41 1.10
C GLY A 142 -13.48 8.89 -0.26
N PHE A 143 -12.67 9.96 -0.28
CA PHE A 143 -12.09 10.52 -1.50
C PHE A 143 -10.58 10.67 -1.43
N ALA A 144 -9.90 10.60 -2.57
CA ALA A 144 -8.49 10.96 -2.70
C ALA A 144 -8.30 11.96 -3.84
N ILE A 145 -7.44 12.95 -3.63
CA ILE A 145 -7.14 13.99 -4.62
C ILE A 145 -5.95 13.53 -5.46
N PHE A 146 -6.03 13.68 -6.78
CA PHE A 146 -4.94 13.37 -7.70
C PHE A 146 -4.60 14.56 -8.58
N GLN A 147 -3.36 14.59 -9.07
CA GLN A 147 -2.93 15.54 -10.09
C GLN A 147 -2.58 14.77 -11.39
N SER A 148 -2.96 15.36 -12.52
CA SER A 148 -2.77 14.84 -13.87
C SER A 148 -2.04 15.86 -14.73
N GLU A 149 -1.59 15.42 -15.91
CA GLU A 149 -0.89 16.28 -16.87
C GLU A 149 0.34 16.95 -16.23
N CYS A 150 1.08 16.14 -15.46
CA CYS A 150 2.23 16.59 -14.71
C CYS A 150 3.51 16.56 -15.56
N VAL A 151 4.17 17.71 -15.68
CA VAL A 151 5.49 17.85 -16.29
C VAL A 151 6.55 17.97 -15.20
N LYS A 152 7.68 17.27 -15.38
CA LYS A 152 8.83 17.38 -14.49
C LYS A 152 9.57 18.68 -14.81
N ILE A 153 9.68 19.58 -13.85
CA ILE A 153 10.47 20.79 -13.98
C ILE A 153 11.92 20.45 -13.66
N LYS A 154 12.86 20.87 -14.51
CA LYS A 154 14.29 20.80 -14.18
C LYS A 154 14.58 21.86 -13.12
N ASN A 155 15.19 21.48 -12.01
CA ASN A 155 15.61 22.46 -11.01
C ASN A 155 16.69 23.35 -11.60
N ASP A 156 16.60 24.65 -11.33
CA ASP A 156 17.72 25.57 -11.47
C ASP A 156 18.80 25.13 -10.47
N GLU A 157 19.99 24.76 -10.94
CA GLU A 157 21.08 24.19 -10.13
C GLU A 157 21.57 25.15 -9.02
N ASN A 158 21.12 26.41 -9.04
CA ASN A 158 21.59 27.50 -8.18
C ASN A 158 20.69 27.84 -6.97
N LYS A 159 19.61 27.09 -6.70
CA LYS A 159 18.79 27.30 -5.48
C LYS A 159 19.03 26.17 -4.48
N GLY A 160 19.91 26.44 -3.52
CA GLY A 160 20.42 25.51 -2.51
C GLY A 160 19.44 25.01 -1.45
N GLU A 161 18.20 24.66 -1.79
CA GLU A 161 17.29 24.01 -0.84
C GLU A 161 16.64 22.78 -1.46
N HIS A 162 17.04 21.62 -0.94
CA HIS A 162 16.55 20.25 -1.19
C HIS A 162 16.42 19.84 -2.68
N PRO A 163 17.18 18.82 -3.15
CA PRO A 163 17.09 18.33 -4.52
C PRO A 163 15.80 17.50 -4.71
N GLY A 164 14.65 18.17 -4.61
CA GLY A 164 13.35 17.59 -4.87
C GLY A 164 12.97 17.79 -6.33
N VAL A 165 12.58 16.70 -6.99
CA VAL A 165 11.95 16.79 -8.31
C VAL A 165 10.65 17.59 -8.18
N ARG A 166 10.61 18.77 -8.79
CA ARG A 166 9.38 19.56 -8.91
C ARG A 166 8.55 19.06 -10.08
N TYR A 167 7.24 19.01 -9.86
CA TYR A 167 6.25 18.73 -10.91
C TYR A 167 5.25 19.88 -10.94
N GLU A 168 4.95 20.36 -12.14
CA GLU A 168 3.82 21.23 -12.42
C GLU A 168 2.75 20.39 -13.09
N CYS A 169 1.51 20.48 -12.63
CA CYS A 169 0.41 19.65 -13.11
C CYS A 169 -0.74 20.57 -13.49
N GLU A 170 -1.25 20.43 -14.71
CA GLU A 170 -2.30 21.31 -15.24
C GLU A 170 -3.69 20.98 -14.71
N LYS A 171 -3.91 19.73 -14.30
CA LYS A 171 -5.22 19.27 -13.84
C LYS A 171 -5.16 18.63 -12.48
N ILE A 172 -6.20 18.88 -11.70
CA ILE A 172 -6.43 18.26 -10.41
C ILE A 172 -7.86 17.71 -10.36
N GLY A 173 -8.03 16.58 -9.69
CA GLY A 173 -9.31 15.93 -9.55
C GLY A 173 -9.38 15.10 -8.28
N TYR A 174 -10.52 14.45 -8.04
CA TYR A 174 -10.65 13.49 -6.96
C TYR A 174 -11.35 12.22 -7.42
N ILE A 175 -10.98 11.12 -6.77
CA ILE A 175 -11.52 9.78 -7.01
C ILE A 175 -12.37 9.32 -5.82
N ASP A 176 -13.36 8.48 -6.09
CA ASP A 176 -14.07 7.74 -5.06
C ASP A 176 -13.26 6.54 -4.54
N LYS A 177 -13.84 5.83 -3.56
CA LYS A 177 -13.25 4.64 -2.92
C LYS A 177 -12.94 3.46 -3.87
N ASN A 178 -13.50 3.46 -5.08
CA ASN A 178 -13.30 2.45 -6.12
C ASN A 178 -12.28 2.93 -7.18
N GLY A 179 -11.81 4.17 -7.08
CA GLY A 179 -10.89 4.78 -8.04
C GLY A 179 -11.58 5.42 -9.24
N ASN A 180 -12.90 5.60 -9.21
CA ASN A 180 -13.61 6.33 -10.26
C ASN A 180 -13.32 7.82 -10.13
N ILE A 181 -12.93 8.46 -11.23
CA ILE A 181 -12.76 9.92 -11.28
C ILE A 181 -14.15 10.56 -11.20
N ILE A 182 -14.41 11.29 -10.12
CA ILE A 182 -15.68 12.00 -9.94
C ILE A 182 -15.61 13.38 -10.59
N GLN A 183 -14.46 14.04 -10.48
CA GLN A 183 -14.22 15.34 -11.08
C GLN A 183 -12.73 15.52 -11.39
N ILE A 184 -12.45 16.21 -12.49
CA ILE A 184 -11.09 16.65 -12.89
C ILE A 184 -11.21 17.94 -13.70
N GLY A 185 -10.26 18.85 -13.52
CA GLY A 185 -10.23 20.12 -14.24
C GLY A 185 -9.13 21.02 -13.73
N ASP A 186 -9.22 22.29 -14.12
CA ASP A 186 -8.39 23.37 -13.60
C ASP A 186 -9.04 23.90 -12.31
N PHE A 187 -8.56 23.41 -11.17
CA PHE A 187 -9.04 23.80 -9.84
C PHE A 187 -7.85 24.07 -8.93
N ASP A 188 -8.09 24.83 -7.86
CA ASP A 188 -7.12 24.92 -6.77
C ASP A 188 -7.21 23.69 -5.85
N PHE A 189 -6.06 23.26 -5.29
CA PHE A 189 -6.03 22.13 -4.36
C PHE A 189 -6.90 22.38 -3.12
N ASN A 190 -6.86 23.59 -2.54
CA ASN A 190 -7.65 23.91 -1.35
C ASN A 190 -9.14 24.07 -1.66
N GLU A 191 -9.49 24.40 -2.90
CA GLU A 191 -10.87 24.37 -3.38
C GLU A 191 -11.43 22.95 -3.34
N LEU A 192 -10.76 21.99 -3.99
CA LEU A 192 -11.21 20.59 -3.97
C LEU A 192 -11.21 20.04 -2.55
N ARG A 193 -10.15 20.32 -1.78
CA ARG A 193 -10.03 19.92 -0.38
C ARG A 193 -11.29 20.30 0.43
N ARG A 194 -11.73 21.57 0.35
CA ARG A 194 -12.93 22.04 1.04
C ARG A 194 -14.20 21.39 0.51
N ARG A 195 -14.31 21.19 -0.81
CA ARG A 195 -15.48 20.58 -1.45
C ARG A 195 -15.75 19.16 -0.95
N ILE A 196 -14.71 18.36 -0.77
CA ILE A 196 -14.81 16.96 -0.34
C ILE A 196 -14.49 16.76 1.16
N ASN A 197 -14.40 17.85 1.94
CA ASN A 197 -14.02 17.82 3.35
C ASN A 197 -12.73 17.04 3.62
N TRP A 198 -11.77 17.07 2.69
CA TRP A 198 -10.49 16.39 2.86
C TRP A 198 -9.64 17.20 3.83
N ASN A 199 -9.15 16.60 4.90
CA ASN A 199 -8.30 17.26 5.89
C ASN A 199 -6.85 16.82 5.80
N GLY A 200 -6.61 15.62 5.27
CA GLY A 200 -5.31 15.01 5.22
C GLY A 200 -4.75 14.73 6.61
N ASN A 201 -3.59 14.10 6.65
CA ASN A 201 -2.75 13.99 7.84
C ASN A 201 -1.39 14.64 7.59
#